data_AF-A0A914T5H6-F1
#
_entry.id   AF-A0A914T5H6-F1
#
_cell.length_a   1.000
_cell.length_b   1.000
_cell.length_c   1.000
_cell.angle_alpha   90.00
_cell.angle_beta   90.00
_cell.angle_gamma   90.00
#
_symmetry.space_group_name_H-M   'P 1'
#
loop_
_entity.id
_entity.type
_entity.pdbx_description
1 polymer ?
#
loop_
_entity_poly.entity_id
_entity_poly.type
_entity_poly.pdbx_seq_one_letter_code
_entity_poly.pdbx_strand_id
1 'polypeptide(L)'
;MEHEVINWIETITRKFAPKENAIGEWLKDGTILCQILDTVYPGSLKAKINTKKSQFSAAENITNFLESAKNVGIDESNLFELSDLLDEKDIGKIIKTLAYLKENVKIIIPIQFI
;
A
#
# COMPACT_ATOMS: atom_id res chain seq x y z
N MET A 1 -9.69 -8.94 -10.52
CA MET A 1 -9.57 -7.93 -9.45
C MET A 1 -8.20 -8.01 -8.79
N GLU A 2 -7.85 -9.08 -8.05
CA GLU A 2 -6.54 -9.19 -7.37
C GLU A 2 -5.35 -9.09 -8.33
N HIS A 3 -5.34 -9.85 -9.44
CA HIS A 3 -4.27 -9.76 -10.44
C HIS A 3 -4.06 -8.35 -11.02
N GLU A 4 -5.14 -7.58 -11.19
CA GLU A 4 -5.01 -6.20 -11.70
C GLU A 4 -4.41 -5.26 -10.66
N VAL A 5 -4.73 -5.47 -9.38
CA VAL A 5 -4.13 -4.75 -8.26
C VAL A 5 -2.65 -5.10 -8.16
N ILE A 6 -2.29 -6.38 -8.24
CA ILE A 6 -0.89 -6.83 -8.24
C ILE A 6 -0.13 -6.16 -9.39
N ASN A 7 -0.58 -6.30 -10.63
CA ASN A 7 0.08 -5.71 -11.79
C ASN A 7 0.27 -4.19 -11.66
N TRP A 8 -0.73 -3.51 -11.08
CA TRP A 8 -0.64 -2.07 -10.80
C TRP A 8 0.44 -1.76 -9.76
N ILE A 9 0.47 -2.48 -8.63
CA ILE A 9 1.51 -2.33 -7.60
C ILE A 9 2.89 -2.57 -8.19
N GLU A 10 3.07 -3.62 -8.98
CA GLU A 10 4.35 -3.93 -9.63
C GLU A 10 4.80 -2.81 -10.57
N THR A 11 3.86 -2.22 -11.30
CA THR A 11 4.12 -1.11 -12.23
C THR A 11 4.60 0.13 -11.49
N ILE A 12 3.91 0.53 -10.41
CA ILE A 12 4.21 1.80 -9.73
C ILE A 12 5.37 1.67 -8.73
N THR A 13 5.56 0.50 -8.11
CA THR A 13 6.62 0.29 -7.11
C THR A 13 7.88 -0.35 -7.68
N ARG A 14 7.82 -0.92 -8.89
CA ARG A 14 8.90 -1.74 -9.50
C ARG A 14 9.32 -2.94 -8.63
N LYS A 15 8.46 -3.38 -7.73
CA LYS A 15 8.62 -4.59 -6.92
C LYS A 15 7.67 -5.66 -7.44
N PHE A 16 8.18 -6.88 -7.62
CA PHE A 16 7.38 -7.98 -8.16
C PHE A 16 6.84 -8.85 -7.02
N ALA A 17 5.59 -9.27 -7.16
CA ALA A 17 4.97 -10.16 -6.20
C ALA A 17 5.65 -11.55 -6.26
N PRO A 18 5.81 -12.23 -5.11
CA PRO A 18 6.14 -13.65 -5.10
C PRO A 18 5.02 -14.47 -5.79
N LYS A 19 5.34 -15.70 -6.24
CA LYS A 19 4.39 -16.61 -6.93
C LYS A 19 3.05 -16.75 -6.15
N GLU A 20 1.97 -17.01 -6.88
CA GLU A 20 0.55 -16.90 -6.47
C GLU A 20 0.23 -17.32 -5.01
N ASN A 21 -0.66 -16.54 -4.36
CA ASN A 21 -1.19 -16.64 -2.98
C ASN A 21 -0.36 -16.04 -1.82
N ALA A 22 0.60 -15.15 -2.09
CA ALA A 22 1.44 -14.56 -1.04
C ALA A 22 1.31 -13.03 -0.90
N ILE A 23 0.21 -12.42 -1.36
CA ILE A 23 0.04 -10.95 -1.30
C ILE A 23 0.04 -10.42 0.15
N GLY A 24 -0.57 -11.15 1.08
CA GLY A 24 -0.56 -10.79 2.50
C GLY A 24 0.86 -10.71 3.05
N GLU A 25 1.66 -11.77 2.82
CA GLU A 25 3.07 -11.82 3.22
C GLU A 25 3.91 -10.73 2.54
N TRP A 26 3.68 -10.49 1.25
CA TRP A 26 4.40 -9.49 0.46
C TRP A 26 4.18 -8.06 0.99
N LEU A 27 2.97 -7.75 1.46
CA LEU A 27 2.60 -6.44 1.99
C LEU A 27 2.81 -6.30 3.50
N LYS A 28 3.07 -7.41 4.21
CA LYS A 28 3.02 -7.49 5.68
C LYS A 28 3.95 -6.53 6.42
N ASP A 29 5.09 -6.15 5.81
CA ASP A 29 6.03 -5.22 6.43
C ASP A 29 5.63 -3.73 6.28
N GLY A 30 4.54 -3.45 5.55
CA GLY A 30 4.00 -2.12 5.32
C GLY A 30 4.85 -1.20 4.44
N THR A 31 6.05 -1.63 4.01
CA THR A 31 6.96 -0.79 3.22
C THR A 31 6.40 -0.51 1.83
N ILE A 32 5.81 -1.53 1.19
CA ILE A 32 5.20 -1.42 -0.14
C ILE A 32 3.97 -0.51 -0.08
N LEU A 33 3.16 -0.62 0.97
CA LEU A 33 2.00 0.25 1.17
C LEU A 33 2.39 1.72 1.24
N CYS A 34 3.41 2.04 2.05
CA CYS A 34 3.95 3.39 2.12
C CYS A 34 4.46 3.89 0.76
N GLN A 35 5.19 3.03 0.02
CA GLN A 35 5.70 3.36 -1.31
C GLN A 35 4.59 3.60 -2.33
N ILE A 36 3.52 2.81 -2.31
CA ILE A 36 2.35 3.02 -3.15
C ILE A 36 1.80 4.42 -2.88
N LEU A 37 1.54 4.76 -1.61
CA LEU A 37 0.97 6.05 -1.24
C LEU A 37 1.88 7.22 -1.63
N ASP A 38 3.18 7.13 -1.37
CA ASP A 38 4.14 8.17 -1.74
C ASP A 38 4.31 8.31 -3.26
N THR A 39 4.12 7.22 -4.02
CA THR A 39 4.15 7.28 -5.48
C THR A 39 2.91 8.01 -6.03
N VAL A 40 1.74 7.72 -5.47
CA VAL A 40 0.48 8.28 -5.97
C VAL A 40 0.18 9.68 -5.39
N TYR A 41 0.72 9.98 -4.22
CA TYR A 41 0.69 11.28 -3.54
C TYR A 41 2.09 11.62 -3.02
N PRO A 42 2.97 12.19 -3.87
CA PRO A 42 4.35 12.51 -3.50
C PRO A 42 4.47 13.39 -2.25
N GLY A 43 5.26 12.94 -1.28
CA GLY A 43 5.50 13.65 -0.03
C GLY A 43 4.36 13.58 1.00
N SER A 44 3.41 12.65 0.81
CA SER A 44 2.24 12.50 1.69
C SER A 44 2.54 11.78 3.01
N LEU A 45 3.62 11.00 3.08
CA LEU A 45 3.95 10.21 4.26
C LEU A 45 4.31 11.10 5.45
N LYS A 46 3.64 10.88 6.59
CA LYS A 46 3.93 11.57 7.85
C LYS A 46 5.30 11.23 8.43
N ALA A 47 5.75 10.00 8.23
CA ALA A 47 7.03 9.49 8.73
C ALA A 47 7.84 8.80 7.63
N LYS A 48 9.14 8.66 7.86
CA LYS A 48 10.01 7.86 6.98
C LYS A 48 9.67 6.38 7.12
N ILE A 49 9.78 5.64 6.00
CA ILE A 49 9.59 4.19 5.98
C ILE A 49 10.68 3.52 6.83
N ASN A 50 10.27 2.71 7.80
CA ASN A 50 11.16 1.90 8.61
C ASN A 50 11.54 0.62 7.84
N THR A 51 12.84 0.42 7.62
CA THR A 51 13.38 -0.72 6.85
C THR A 51 13.86 -1.89 7.71
N LYS A 52 13.73 -1.78 9.04
CA LYS A 52 14.09 -2.87 9.96
C LYS A 52 13.07 -4.00 9.84
N LYS A 53 13.56 -5.25 9.87
CA LYS A 53 12.71 -6.44 9.85
C LYS A 53 12.24 -6.79 11.27
N SER A 54 11.16 -6.13 11.72
CA SER A 54 10.49 -6.47 12.98
C SER A 54 8.99 -6.19 12.92
N GLN A 55 8.21 -6.88 13.76
CA GLN A 55 6.76 -6.66 13.87
C GLN A 55 6.43 -5.22 14.30
N PHE A 56 7.26 -4.62 15.14
CA PHE A 56 7.13 -3.21 15.52
C PHE A 56 7.30 -2.28 14.31
N SER A 57 8.33 -2.51 13.49
CA SER A 57 8.58 -1.71 12.29
C SER A 57 7.47 -1.89 11.25
N ALA A 58 6.91 -3.10 11.13
CA ALA A 58 5.74 -3.36 10.30
C ALA A 58 4.52 -2.56 10.78
N ALA A 59 4.24 -2.57 12.07
CA ALA A 59 3.14 -1.80 12.66
C ALA A 59 3.30 -0.30 12.44
N GLU A 60 4.53 0.24 12.59
CA GLU A 60 4.84 1.65 12.30
C GLU A 60 4.57 2.00 10.84
N ASN A 61 5.04 1.18 9.90
CA ASN A 61 4.83 1.42 8.46
C ASN A 61 3.35 1.34 8.07
N ILE A 62 2.63 0.33 8.54
CA ILE A 62 1.19 0.18 8.24
C ILE A 62 0.41 1.37 8.82
N THR A 63 0.71 1.77 10.05
CA THR A 63 0.07 2.94 10.68
C THR A 63 0.37 4.22 9.90
N ASN A 64 1.62 4.42 9.48
CA ASN A 64 2.03 5.56 8.66
C ASN A 64 1.25 5.61 7.34
N PHE A 65 1.08 4.47 6.65
CA PHE A 65 0.23 4.40 5.46
C PHE A 65 -1.21 4.82 5.76
N LEU A 66 -1.85 4.22 6.77
CA LEU A 66 -3.25 4.48 7.10
C LEU A 66 -3.50 5.94 7.47
N GLU A 67 -2.63 6.50 8.30
CA GLU A 67 -2.75 7.89 8.72
C GLU A 67 -2.46 8.89 7.59
N SER A 68 -1.48 8.60 6.75
CA SER A 68 -1.13 9.45 5.61
C SER A 68 -2.22 9.40 4.54
N ALA A 69 -2.84 8.22 4.34
CA ALA A 69 -3.97 8.04 3.44
C ALA A 69 -5.18 8.89 3.86
N LYS A 70 -5.52 8.90 5.16
CA LYS A 70 -6.57 9.79 5.70
C LYS A 70 -6.25 11.26 5.45
N ASN A 71 -4.99 11.65 5.65
CA ASN A 71 -4.54 13.04 5.46
C ASN A 71 -4.65 13.53 4.02
N VAL A 72 -4.51 12.65 3.02
CA VAL A 72 -4.71 13.00 1.60
C VAL A 72 -6.18 12.91 1.16
N GLY A 73 -7.11 12.71 2.11
CA GLY A 73 -8.55 12.74 1.88
C GLY A 73 -9.18 11.39 1.53
N ILE A 74 -8.49 10.27 1.77
CA ILE A 74 -9.10 8.94 1.62
C ILE A 74 -9.99 8.65 2.83
N ASP A 75 -11.26 8.38 2.56
CA ASP A 75 -12.25 8.06 3.60
C ASP A 75 -11.91 6.75 4.31
N GLU A 76 -12.14 6.71 5.63
CA GLU A 76 -11.83 5.54 6.46
C GLU A 76 -12.58 4.28 6.03
N SER A 77 -13.77 4.40 5.44
CA SER A 77 -14.53 3.26 4.91
C SER A 77 -13.86 2.56 3.73
N ASN A 78 -12.90 3.22 3.07
CA ASN A 78 -12.09 2.65 2.00
C ASN A 78 -10.73 2.13 2.48
N LEU A 79 -10.43 2.22 3.77
CA LEU A 79 -9.19 1.76 4.38
C LEU A 79 -9.40 0.46 5.16
N PHE A 80 -8.36 -0.35 5.20
CA PHE A 80 -8.27 -1.48 6.13
C PHE A 80 -7.76 -1.03 7.50
N GLU A 81 -7.80 -1.90 8.50
CA GLU A 81 -7.27 -1.65 9.84
C GLU A 81 -5.91 -2.32 10.05
N LEU A 82 -5.09 -1.79 10.97
CA LEU A 82 -3.78 -2.36 11.27
C LEU A 82 -3.82 -3.89 11.49
N SER A 83 -4.82 -4.38 12.23
CA SER A 83 -4.94 -5.81 12.53
C SER A 83 -5.40 -6.67 11.35
N ASP A 84 -6.03 -6.08 10.32
CA ASP A 84 -6.42 -6.81 9.11
C ASP A 84 -5.19 -7.36 8.37
N LEU A 85 -4.06 -6.64 8.41
CA LEU A 85 -2.80 -7.04 7.78
C LEU A 85 -1.77 -7.60 8.77
N LEU A 86 -1.55 -6.93 9.91
CA LEU A 86 -0.50 -7.32 10.85
C LEU A 86 -0.75 -8.72 11.43
N ASP A 87 -2.02 -9.01 11.76
CA ASP A 87 -2.48 -10.29 12.28
C ASP A 87 -3.17 -11.14 11.19
N GLU A 88 -3.10 -10.70 9.92
CA GLU A 88 -3.70 -11.37 8.76
C GLU A 88 -5.21 -11.70 8.91
N LYS A 89 -5.98 -10.86 9.62
CA LYS A 89 -7.41 -11.13 9.85
C LYS A 89 -8.26 -11.03 8.58
N ASP A 90 -7.93 -10.11 7.67
CA ASP A 90 -8.73 -9.89 6.45
C ASP A 90 -7.90 -9.26 5.33
N ILE A 91 -7.15 -10.10 4.61
CA ILE A 91 -6.38 -9.70 3.42
C ILE A 91 -7.30 -9.15 2.31
N GLY A 92 -8.58 -9.54 2.29
CA GLY A 92 -9.55 -9.04 1.33
C GLY A 92 -9.79 -7.53 1.45
N LYS A 93 -9.79 -6.98 2.66
CA LYS A 93 -9.87 -5.52 2.87
C LYS A 93 -8.64 -4.77 2.35
N ILE A 94 -7.46 -5.37 2.45
CA ILE A 94 -6.22 -4.78 1.91
C ILE A 94 -6.35 -4.68 0.39
N ILE A 95 -6.79 -5.76 -0.28
CA ILE A 95 -7.02 -5.76 -1.72
C ILE A 95 -8.06 -4.72 -2.13
N LYS A 96 -9.17 -4.59 -1.38
CA LYS A 96 -10.20 -3.57 -1.63
C LYS A 96 -9.65 -2.14 -1.49
N THR A 97 -8.86 -1.88 -0.46
CA THR A 97 -8.21 -0.59 -0.26
C THR A 97 -7.30 -0.24 -1.44
N LEU A 98 -6.48 -1.21 -1.89
CA LEU A 98 -5.56 -1.02 -3.00
C LEU A 98 -6.29 -0.87 -4.35
N ALA A 99 -7.38 -1.60 -4.56
CA ALA A 99 -8.26 -1.43 -5.71
C ALA A 99 -8.88 -0.02 -5.74
N TYR A 100 -9.36 0.47 -4.59
CA TYR A 100 -9.86 1.84 -4.46
C TYR A 100 -8.79 2.87 -4.85
N LEU A 101 -7.55 2.73 -4.35
CA LEU A 101 -6.46 3.62 -4.72
C LEU A 101 -6.16 3.56 -6.24
N LYS A 102 -6.11 2.37 -6.83
CA LYS A 102 -5.91 2.20 -8.27
C LYS A 102 -6.96 2.95 -9.10
N GLU A 103 -8.22 2.92 -8.67
CA GLU A 103 -9.35 3.50 -9.41
C GLU A 103 -9.51 5.01 -9.20
N ASN A 104 -9.14 5.51 -8.01
CA ASN A 104 -9.45 6.88 -7.60
C ASN A 104 -8.26 7.83 -7.61
N VAL A 105 -7.03 7.32 -7.72
CA VAL A 105 -5.86 8.19 -7.75
C VAL A 105 -5.46 8.50 -9.19
N LYS A 106 -5.48 9.79 -9.53
CA LYS A 106 -4.97 10.30 -10.80
C LYS A 106 -3.46 10.15 -10.77
N ILE A 107 -2.93 9.06 -11.32
CA ILE A 107 -1.50 8.91 -11.49
C ILE A 107 -1.06 10.04 -12.42
N ILE A 108 -0.43 11.08 -11.87
CA ILE A 108 0.38 12.01 -12.67
C ILE A 108 1.63 11.20 -13.01
N ILE A 109 1.52 10.30 -14.00
CA ILE A 109 2.70 9.71 -14.62
C ILE A 109 3.32 10.87 -15.39
N PRO A 110 4.49 11.43 -14.99
CA PRO A 110 5.22 12.25 -15.94
C PRO A 110 5.54 11.32 -17.10
N ILE A 111 5.07 11.71 -18.28
CA ILE A 111 5.44 11.09 -19.55
C ILE A 111 6.97 11.21 -19.63
N GLN A 112 7.67 10.16 -19.21
CA GLN A 112 9.11 10.10 -19.29
C GLN A 112 9.52 8.73 -19.80
N PHE A 113 8.93 8.37 -20.93
CA PHE A 113 9.46 7.43 -21.91
C PHE A 113 8.99 7.89 -23.30
N ILE A 114 9.62 8.94 -23.82
CA ILE A 114 9.90 9.10 -25.25
C ILE A 114 11.36 9.55 -25.36
#